data_AF-A0A3P7LHV6-F1
#
_entry.id   AF-A0A3P7LHV6-F1
#
_cell.length_a   1.000
_cell.length_b   1.000
_cell.length_c   1.000
_cell.angle_alpha   90.00
_cell.angle_beta   90.00
_cell.angle_gamma   90.00
#
_symmetry.space_group_name_H-M   'P 1'
#
loop_
_entity.id
_entity.type
_entity.pdbx_description
1 polymer ?
#
loop_
_entity_poly.entity_id
_entity_poly.type
_entity_poly.pdbx_seq_one_letter_code
_entity_poly.pdbx_strand_id
1 'polypeptide(L)'
;MLEFKTFLYANLGLTHTVALDGLCRAALLKRKGKGKKIDVQPHEFARMLSVLLRGNFLERAMLAFTIMDIDGDDYLRANVEFAVLLQNSFDYRIAASNYDVDPNEPYRDAIQYLVKKTGALIDQALSVTAFIEVCSKEPWLVEALLPWLPCDLDNSAFQCLFSRNVQLPSLEVPPRFSKIDLRKMVFRSRLRKLTSGYF
;
A
#
# COMPACT_ATOMS: atom_id res chain seq x y z
N MET A 1 -6.86 -5.76 16.77
CA MET A 1 -6.66 -5.67 15.31
C MET A 1 -7.76 -6.38 14.52
N LEU A 2 -8.33 -7.47 15.05
CA LEU A 2 -9.40 -8.21 14.38
C LEU A 2 -10.59 -7.31 14.03
N GLU A 3 -11.03 -6.45 14.95
CA GLU A 3 -12.13 -5.52 14.72
C GLU A 3 -11.89 -4.62 13.51
N PHE A 4 -10.67 -4.07 13.37
CA PHE A 4 -10.32 -3.24 12.22
C PHE A 4 -10.31 -4.03 10.91
N LYS A 5 -9.76 -5.26 10.90
CA LYS A 5 -9.81 -6.13 9.70
C LYS A 5 -11.25 -6.47 9.32
N THR A 6 -12.06 -6.88 10.28
CA THR A 6 -13.48 -7.18 10.05
C THR A 6 -14.22 -5.97 9.52
N PHE A 7 -13.93 -4.77 10.03
CA PHE A 7 -14.50 -3.53 9.52
C PHE A 7 -14.14 -3.32 8.04
N LEU A 8 -12.85 -3.42 7.69
CA LEU A 8 -12.35 -3.22 6.32
C LEU A 8 -12.95 -4.25 5.35
N TYR A 9 -13.07 -5.50 5.79
CA TYR A 9 -13.70 -6.56 5.01
C TYR A 9 -15.21 -6.30 4.81
N ALA A 10 -15.94 -6.06 5.90
CA ALA A 10 -17.41 -6.02 5.86
C ALA A 10 -17.98 -4.72 5.28
N ASN A 11 -17.27 -3.60 5.40
CA ASN A 11 -17.79 -2.29 4.99
C ASN A 11 -17.10 -1.71 3.75
N LEU A 12 -15.89 -2.17 3.42
CA LEU A 12 -15.07 -1.64 2.34
C LEU A 12 -14.66 -2.71 1.31
N GLY A 13 -15.16 -3.95 1.44
CA GLY A 13 -14.95 -5.02 0.46
C GLY A 13 -13.51 -5.55 0.38
N LEU A 14 -12.64 -5.20 1.32
CA LEU A 14 -11.23 -5.59 1.27
C LEU A 14 -11.05 -7.05 1.71
N THR A 15 -10.66 -7.92 0.78
CA THR A 15 -10.53 -9.36 1.02
C THR A 15 -9.09 -9.85 1.08
N HIS A 16 -8.14 -9.12 0.49
CA HIS A 16 -6.76 -9.56 0.38
C HIS A 16 -6.06 -9.53 1.75
N THR A 17 -5.66 -10.70 2.25
CA THR A 17 -5.16 -10.87 3.62
C THR A 17 -3.89 -10.06 3.89
N VAL A 18 -2.93 -10.06 2.96
CA VAL A 18 -1.70 -9.27 3.10
C VAL A 18 -1.99 -7.77 3.12
N ALA A 19 -3.01 -7.32 2.39
CA ALA A 19 -3.40 -5.91 2.36
C ALA A 19 -4.06 -5.51 3.68
N LEU A 20 -4.97 -6.33 4.21
CA LEU A 20 -5.59 -6.14 5.51
C LEU A 20 -4.54 -6.10 6.64
N ASP A 21 -3.56 -7.00 6.60
CA ASP A 21 -2.47 -7.06 7.58
C ASP A 21 -1.58 -5.83 7.48
N GLY A 22 -1.20 -5.43 6.27
CA GLY A 22 -0.44 -4.21 6.03
C GLY A 22 -1.19 -2.95 6.47
N LEU A 23 -2.50 -2.86 6.26
CA LEU A 23 -3.32 -1.74 6.72
C LEU A 23 -3.37 -1.66 8.24
N CYS A 24 -3.47 -2.80 8.94
CA CYS A 24 -3.34 -2.87 10.39
C CYS A 24 -1.98 -2.37 10.86
N ARG A 25 -0.88 -2.85 10.26
CA ARG A 25 0.49 -2.37 10.59
C ARG A 25 0.61 -0.86 10.34
N ALA A 26 0.13 -0.39 9.19
CA ALA A 26 0.19 1.01 8.80
C ALA A 26 -0.58 1.95 9.74
N ALA A 27 -1.73 1.50 10.26
CA ALA A 27 -2.51 2.25 11.25
C ALA A 27 -1.69 2.57 12.51
N LEU A 28 -0.80 1.66 12.90
CA LEU A 28 -0.03 1.72 14.15
C LEU A 28 1.34 2.41 14.03
N LEU A 29 1.87 2.59 12.82
CA LEU A 29 3.24 3.09 12.58
C LEU A 29 3.60 4.43 13.23
N LYS A 30 2.59 5.29 13.48
CA LYS A 30 2.80 6.62 14.08
C LYS A 30 2.54 6.63 15.59
N ARG A 31 2.29 5.48 16.20
CA ARG A 31 2.06 5.38 17.64
C ARG A 31 3.36 5.63 18.40
N LYS A 32 3.34 6.64 19.26
CA LYS A 32 4.41 6.91 20.22
C LYS A 32 4.12 6.18 21.53
N GLY A 33 5.12 5.50 22.08
CA GLY A 33 5.07 4.83 23.38
C GLY A 33 4.80 3.32 23.30
N LYS A 34 5.43 2.57 24.24
CA LYS A 34 5.22 1.13 24.46
C LYS A 34 3.88 0.89 25.19
N GLY A 35 2.78 1.28 24.57
CA GLY A 35 1.44 1.08 25.12
C GLY A 35 0.90 -0.34 24.84
N LYS A 36 0.36 -0.99 25.87
CA LYS A 36 -0.22 -2.36 25.86
C LYS A 36 -1.41 -2.59 24.91
N LYS A 37 -1.93 -1.57 24.21
CA LYS A 37 -3.11 -1.75 23.36
C LYS A 37 -2.68 -2.28 21.99
N ILE A 38 -2.99 -3.55 21.73
CA ILE A 38 -2.73 -4.20 20.43
C ILE A 38 -3.70 -3.69 19.34
N ASP A 39 -4.72 -2.89 19.69
CA ASP A 39 -5.75 -2.43 18.76
C ASP A 39 -5.63 -1.00 18.26
N VAL A 40 -6.26 -0.73 17.11
CA VAL A 40 -6.32 0.56 16.43
C VAL A 40 -7.17 1.53 17.25
N GLN A 41 -6.61 2.68 17.63
CA GLN A 41 -7.32 3.71 18.38
C GLN A 41 -8.21 4.56 17.44
N PRO A 42 -9.26 5.24 17.94
CA PRO A 42 -10.18 6.00 17.10
C PRO A 42 -9.52 7.04 16.19
N HIS A 43 -8.46 7.72 16.66
CA HIS A 43 -7.72 8.69 15.86
C HIS A 43 -6.85 8.04 14.77
N GLU A 44 -6.32 6.84 15.01
CA GLU A 44 -5.58 6.06 14.01
C GLU A 44 -6.53 5.52 12.94
N PHE A 45 -7.69 5.04 13.38
CA PHE A 45 -8.79 4.61 12.51
C PHE A 45 -9.26 5.75 11.60
N ALA A 46 -9.59 6.91 12.16
CA ALA A 46 -10.00 8.08 11.38
C ALA A 46 -8.92 8.54 10.39
N ARG A 47 -7.64 8.51 10.78
CA ARG A 47 -6.52 8.82 9.89
C ARG A 47 -6.42 7.82 8.73
N MET A 48 -6.58 6.53 9.01
CA MET A 48 -6.55 5.50 7.97
C MET A 48 -7.69 5.66 6.98
N LEU A 49 -8.92 5.86 7.47
CA LEU A 49 -10.08 6.10 6.61
C LEU A 49 -9.93 7.37 5.78
N SER A 50 -9.33 8.43 6.32
CA SER A 50 -9.08 9.65 5.54
C SER A 50 -8.25 9.37 4.29
N VAL A 51 -7.23 8.51 4.39
CA VAL A 51 -6.38 8.16 3.23
C VAL A 51 -7.06 7.15 2.31
N LEU A 52 -7.70 6.12 2.88
CA LEU A 52 -8.41 5.09 2.11
C LEU A 52 -9.53 5.70 1.26
N LEU A 53 -10.38 6.53 1.86
CA LEU A 53 -11.59 7.04 1.22
C LEU A 53 -11.32 8.27 0.35
N ARG A 54 -10.43 9.17 0.79
CA ARG A 54 -10.24 10.52 0.20
C ARG A 54 -8.78 10.94 0.06
N GLY A 55 -7.83 10.05 0.29
CA GLY A 55 -6.41 10.38 0.27
C GLY A 55 -5.96 10.86 -1.10
N ASN A 56 -5.08 11.84 -1.12
CA ASN A 56 -4.45 12.25 -2.37
C ASN A 56 -3.43 11.19 -2.84
N PHE A 57 -3.00 11.31 -4.09
CA PHE A 57 -2.03 10.38 -4.70
C PHE A 57 -0.80 10.13 -3.83
N LEU A 58 -0.20 11.16 -3.23
CA LEU A 58 1.02 11.01 -2.44
C LEU A 58 0.76 10.26 -1.12
N GLU A 59 -0.34 10.57 -0.43
CA GLU A 59 -0.74 9.85 0.77
C GLU A 59 -1.00 8.36 0.48
N ARG A 60 -1.62 8.08 -0.67
CA ARG A 60 -1.89 6.72 -1.14
C ARG A 60 -0.62 5.99 -1.56
N ALA A 61 0.28 6.62 -2.30
CA ALA A 61 1.56 6.02 -2.67
C ALA A 61 2.40 5.70 -1.42
N MET A 62 2.46 6.62 -0.45
CA MET A 62 3.13 6.36 0.82
C MET A 62 2.50 5.20 1.60
N LEU A 63 1.18 5.16 1.66
CA LEU A 63 0.47 4.08 2.34
C LEU A 63 0.63 2.74 1.63
N ALA A 64 0.55 2.72 0.29
CA ALA A 64 0.78 1.53 -0.52
C ALA A 64 2.18 0.96 -0.26
N PHE A 65 3.22 1.81 -0.32
CA PHE A 65 4.59 1.39 0.02
C PHE A 65 4.66 0.77 1.42
N THR A 66 4.02 1.41 2.40
CA THR A 66 4.00 0.95 3.79
C THR A 66 3.33 -0.42 3.95
N ILE A 67 2.28 -0.68 3.17
CA ILE A 67 1.57 -1.96 3.16
C ILE A 67 2.45 -3.04 2.50
N MET A 68 3.12 -2.68 1.39
CA MET A 68 3.98 -3.57 0.61
C MET A 68 5.30 -3.92 1.31
N ASP A 69 5.83 -3.01 2.15
CA ASP A 69 7.02 -3.24 2.96
C ASP A 69 6.67 -4.19 4.12
N ILE A 70 6.80 -5.49 3.86
CA ILE A 70 6.37 -6.56 4.76
C ILE A 70 7.30 -6.66 5.98
N ASP A 71 8.61 -6.57 5.77
CA ASP A 71 9.61 -6.69 6.84
C ASP A 71 9.93 -5.36 7.54
N GLY A 72 9.53 -4.23 6.96
CA GLY A 72 9.62 -2.91 7.57
C GLY A 72 11.01 -2.27 7.46
N ASP A 73 11.82 -2.68 6.49
CA ASP A 73 13.18 -2.17 6.29
C ASP A 73 13.27 -0.87 5.46
N ASP A 74 12.11 -0.29 5.10
CA ASP A 74 11.94 0.85 4.21
C ASP A 74 12.39 0.57 2.75
N TYR A 75 12.41 -0.69 2.30
CA TYR A 75 12.71 -1.09 0.93
C TYR A 75 11.75 -2.17 0.38
N LEU A 76 11.50 -2.13 -0.94
CA LEU A 76 10.79 -3.20 -1.64
C LEU A 76 11.74 -3.95 -2.56
N ARG A 77 11.82 -5.27 -2.43
CA ARG A 77 12.65 -6.17 -3.21
C ARG A 77 11.78 -7.15 -3.99
N ALA A 78 12.20 -7.44 -5.20
CA ALA A 78 11.43 -8.30 -6.11
C ALA A 78 11.29 -9.74 -5.58
N ASN A 79 12.35 -10.26 -4.96
CA ASN A 79 12.41 -11.62 -4.44
C ASN A 79 11.75 -11.81 -3.07
N VAL A 80 11.44 -10.72 -2.35
CA VAL A 80 10.81 -10.76 -1.04
C VAL A 80 9.40 -10.21 -1.13
N GLU A 81 9.26 -8.89 -1.23
CA GLU A 81 7.95 -8.25 -1.21
C GLU A 81 7.13 -8.65 -2.44
N PHE A 82 7.63 -8.50 -3.67
CA PHE A 82 6.79 -8.75 -4.85
C PHE A 82 6.36 -10.22 -4.96
N ALA A 83 7.25 -11.16 -4.61
CA ALA A 83 6.93 -12.58 -4.59
C ALA A 83 5.81 -12.91 -3.58
N VAL A 84 5.87 -12.36 -2.36
CA VAL A 84 4.83 -12.58 -1.34
C VAL A 84 3.52 -11.90 -1.73
N LEU A 85 3.59 -10.68 -2.29
CA LEU A 85 2.40 -9.91 -2.67
C LEU A 85 1.63 -10.55 -3.83
N LEU A 86 2.33 -11.13 -4.80
CA LEU A 86 1.71 -11.82 -5.92
C LEU A 86 1.24 -13.24 -5.59
N GLN A 87 1.57 -13.78 -4.42
CA GLN A 87 1.23 -15.14 -4.06
C GLN A 87 -0.28 -15.37 -4.15
N ASN A 88 -0.69 -16.47 -4.83
CA ASN A 88 -2.09 -16.82 -5.08
C ASN A 88 -2.89 -15.77 -5.90
N SER A 89 -2.22 -14.83 -6.58
CA SER A 89 -2.90 -13.85 -7.45
C SER A 89 -3.30 -14.43 -8.81
N PHE A 90 -2.74 -15.59 -9.18
CA PHE A 90 -2.98 -16.23 -10.48
C PHE A 90 -3.61 -17.61 -10.30
N ASP A 91 -4.67 -17.87 -11.05
CA ASP A 91 -5.04 -19.24 -11.38
C ASP A 91 -4.05 -19.76 -12.44
N TYR A 92 -3.04 -20.49 -11.99
CA TYR A 92 -1.96 -21.00 -12.85
C TYR A 92 -2.48 -21.90 -13.98
N ARG A 93 -3.65 -22.52 -13.82
CA ARG A 93 -4.27 -23.36 -14.86
C ARG A 93 -4.78 -22.57 -16.05
N ILE A 94 -5.03 -21.27 -15.84
CA ILE A 94 -5.48 -20.33 -16.86
C ILE A 94 -4.31 -19.49 -17.35
N ALA A 95 -3.48 -19.02 -16.43
CA ALA A 95 -2.46 -18.01 -16.71
C ALA A 95 -1.15 -18.58 -17.28
N ALA A 96 -0.79 -19.83 -16.95
CA ALA A 96 0.44 -20.44 -17.45
C ALA A 96 0.21 -21.05 -18.83
N SER A 97 1.16 -20.86 -19.74
CA SER A 97 1.13 -21.38 -21.11
C SER A 97 1.18 -22.91 -21.12
N ASN A 98 1.91 -23.50 -20.16
CA ASN A 98 1.98 -24.95 -19.94
C ASN A 98 2.02 -25.27 -18.44
N TYR A 99 0.85 -25.22 -17.81
CA TYR A 99 0.70 -25.33 -16.36
C TYR A 99 1.18 -26.67 -15.77
N ASP A 100 1.23 -27.74 -16.56
CA ASP A 100 1.72 -29.06 -16.11
C ASP A 100 3.25 -29.10 -15.97
N VAL A 101 3.95 -28.25 -16.73
CA VAL A 101 5.43 -28.20 -16.74
C VAL A 101 5.96 -27.06 -15.87
N ASP A 102 5.33 -25.88 -15.95
CA ASP A 102 5.77 -24.69 -15.23
C ASP A 102 4.58 -23.86 -14.69
N PRO A 103 3.96 -24.29 -13.57
CA PRO A 103 2.85 -23.54 -12.96
C PRO A 103 3.28 -22.18 -12.39
N ASN A 104 4.59 -21.91 -12.29
CA ASN A 104 5.14 -20.68 -11.73
C ASN A 104 5.45 -19.60 -12.79
N GLU A 105 5.32 -19.92 -14.08
CA GLU A 105 5.51 -18.97 -15.20
C GLU A 105 4.81 -17.61 -14.96
N PRO A 106 3.50 -17.56 -14.60
CA PRO A 106 2.81 -16.27 -14.44
C PRO A 106 3.39 -15.40 -13.34
N TYR A 107 3.84 -16.03 -12.24
CA TYR A 107 4.44 -15.33 -11.12
C TYR A 107 5.79 -14.72 -11.50
N ARG A 108 6.65 -15.49 -12.18
CA ARG A 108 7.95 -14.99 -12.64
C ARG A 108 7.80 -13.86 -13.63
N ASP A 109 6.90 -14.00 -14.59
CA ASP A 109 6.68 -13.01 -15.65
C ASP A 109 6.12 -11.71 -15.07
N ALA A 110 5.18 -11.80 -14.13
CA ALA A 110 4.66 -10.65 -13.41
C ALA A 110 5.75 -9.93 -12.60
N ILE A 111 6.59 -10.67 -11.86
CA ILE A 111 7.73 -10.09 -11.12
C ILE A 111 8.68 -9.40 -12.10
N GLN A 112 9.06 -10.06 -13.19
CA GLN A 112 9.99 -9.49 -14.17
C GLN A 112 9.43 -8.23 -14.83
N TYR A 113 8.13 -8.22 -15.13
CA TYR A 113 7.44 -7.04 -15.65
C TYR A 113 7.48 -5.88 -14.64
N LEU A 114 7.18 -6.14 -13.37
CA LEU A 114 7.20 -5.11 -12.31
C LEU A 114 8.61 -4.58 -12.04
N VAL A 115 9.62 -5.46 -12.03
CA VAL A 115 11.05 -5.09 -11.97
C VAL A 115 11.39 -4.13 -13.11
N LYS A 116 11.00 -4.47 -14.35
CA LYS A 116 11.23 -3.62 -15.51
C LYS A 116 10.51 -2.27 -15.42
N LYS A 117 9.28 -2.24 -14.91
CA LYS A 117 8.48 -1.01 -14.78
C LYS A 117 8.97 -0.09 -13.67
N THR A 118 9.30 -0.66 -12.52
CA THR A 118 9.82 0.09 -11.37
C THR A 118 11.27 0.51 -11.56
N GLY A 119 12.00 -0.12 -12.48
CA GLY A 119 13.44 0.07 -12.62
C GLY A 119 14.22 -0.50 -11.43
N ALA A 120 13.57 -1.25 -10.54
CA ALA A 120 14.25 -2.04 -9.54
C ALA A 120 15.03 -3.12 -10.29
N LEU A 121 16.35 -3.19 -10.11
CA LEU A 121 17.10 -4.36 -10.53
C LEU A 121 16.69 -5.54 -9.64
N ILE A 122 16.85 -6.78 -10.12
CA ILE A 122 16.47 -7.99 -9.37
C ILE A 122 17.12 -8.03 -7.98
N ASP A 123 18.33 -7.47 -7.85
CA ASP A 123 19.09 -7.38 -6.60
C ASP A 123 19.04 -5.99 -5.93
N GLN A 124 18.28 -5.05 -6.47
CA GLN A 124 18.22 -3.68 -5.96
C GLN A 124 16.87 -3.38 -5.31
N ALA A 125 16.94 -3.05 -4.02
CA ALA A 125 15.84 -2.58 -3.21
C ALA A 125 15.30 -1.22 -3.68
N LEU A 126 13.99 -1.12 -3.88
CA LEU A 126 13.28 0.11 -4.21
C LEU A 126 12.96 0.89 -2.92
N SER A 127 13.63 2.02 -2.73
CA SER A 127 13.32 2.94 -1.63
C SER A 127 11.97 3.63 -1.81
N VAL A 128 11.38 4.14 -0.72
CA VAL A 128 10.11 4.88 -0.77
C VAL A 128 10.12 6.06 -1.74
N THR A 129 11.25 6.77 -1.86
CA THR A 129 11.36 7.91 -2.79
C THR A 129 11.34 7.45 -4.23
N ALA A 130 12.07 6.37 -4.54
CA ALA A 130 12.08 5.79 -5.88
C ALA A 130 10.70 5.24 -6.24
N PHE A 131 10.02 4.56 -5.32
CA PHE A 131 8.66 4.08 -5.52
C PHE A 131 7.68 5.22 -5.85
N ILE A 132 7.68 6.29 -5.06
CA ILE A 132 6.81 7.46 -5.32
C ILE A 132 7.10 8.08 -6.69
N GLU A 133 8.38 8.24 -7.05
CA GLU A 133 8.78 8.79 -8.35
C GLU A 133 8.29 7.93 -9.52
N VAL A 134 8.37 6.61 -9.40
CA VAL A 134 7.86 5.66 -10.41
C VAL A 134 6.33 5.75 -10.48
N CYS A 135 5.63 5.64 -9.35
CA CYS A 135 4.16 5.76 -9.31
C CYS A 135 3.68 7.10 -9.87
N SER A 136 4.47 8.17 -9.73
CA SER A 136 4.09 9.49 -10.28
C SER A 136 4.07 9.50 -11.80
N LYS A 137 4.87 8.63 -12.44
CA LYS A 137 4.88 8.42 -13.90
C LYS A 137 3.86 7.38 -14.32
N GLU A 138 3.66 6.36 -13.49
CA GLU A 138 2.75 5.23 -13.73
C GLU A 138 1.81 5.04 -12.50
N PRO A 139 0.72 5.83 -12.38
CA PRO A 139 -0.13 5.85 -11.17
C PRO A 139 -0.77 4.52 -10.80
N TRP A 140 -1.01 3.66 -11.78
CA TRP A 140 -1.57 2.31 -11.58
C TRP A 140 -0.69 1.43 -10.68
N LEU A 141 0.62 1.70 -10.56
CA LEU A 141 1.53 0.97 -9.68
C LEU A 141 1.18 1.10 -8.19
N VAL A 142 0.42 2.11 -7.80
CA VAL A 142 -0.09 2.26 -6.43
C VAL A 142 -1.02 1.09 -6.06
N GLU A 143 -1.70 0.52 -7.04
CA GLU A 143 -2.70 -0.56 -6.87
C GLU A 143 -2.27 -1.90 -7.46
N ALA A 144 -1.21 -1.91 -8.29
CA ALA A 144 -0.81 -3.06 -9.09
C ALA A 144 -0.50 -4.35 -8.31
N LEU A 145 0.08 -4.20 -7.13
CA LEU A 145 0.59 -5.32 -6.34
C LEU A 145 -0.43 -5.89 -5.36
N LEU A 146 -1.45 -5.11 -4.99
CA LEU A 146 -2.43 -5.48 -3.98
C LEU A 146 -3.74 -4.71 -4.17
N PRO A 147 -4.91 -5.36 -4.11
CA PRO A 147 -6.18 -4.66 -3.98
C PRO A 147 -6.36 -4.19 -2.53
N TRP A 148 -5.69 -3.08 -2.16
CA TRP A 148 -5.73 -2.51 -0.81
C TRP A 148 -6.67 -1.31 -0.67
N LEU A 149 -7.14 -0.78 -1.79
CA LEU A 149 -8.13 0.31 -1.83
C LEU A 149 -9.54 -0.27 -2.02
N PRO A 150 -10.55 0.31 -1.33
CA PRO A 150 -11.95 -0.03 -1.63
C PRO A 150 -12.27 0.35 -3.08
N CYS A 151 -13.08 -0.46 -3.74
CA CYS A 151 -13.61 -0.09 -5.04
C CYS A 151 -14.47 1.19 -4.91
N ASP A 152 -14.63 1.93 -6.01
CA ASP A 152 -15.36 3.20 -6.01
C ASP A 152 -16.81 3.07 -5.51
N LEU A 153 -17.45 1.94 -5.80
CA LEU A 153 -18.82 1.66 -5.35
C LEU A 153 -18.87 1.54 -3.82
N ASP A 154 -18.03 0.70 -3.21
CA ASP A 154 -17.98 0.49 -1.75
C ASP A 154 -17.54 1.77 -1.03
N ASN A 155 -16.55 2.48 -1.59
CA ASN A 155 -16.08 3.76 -1.05
C ASN A 155 -17.21 4.81 -1.06
N SER A 156 -17.90 4.98 -2.19
CA SER A 156 -19.01 5.91 -2.33
C SER A 156 -20.17 5.54 -1.40
N ALA A 157 -20.57 4.26 -1.38
CA ALA A 157 -21.65 3.77 -0.52
C ALA A 157 -21.35 4.03 0.96
N PHE A 158 -20.11 3.76 1.39
CA PHE A 158 -19.68 4.02 2.76
C PHE A 158 -19.71 5.53 3.08
N GLN A 159 -19.20 6.39 2.19
CA GLN A 159 -19.21 7.84 2.40
C GLN A 159 -20.64 8.41 2.51
N CYS A 160 -21.61 7.87 1.77
CA CYS A 160 -23.01 8.28 1.83
C CYS A 160 -23.66 8.07 3.21
N LEU A 161 -23.12 7.19 4.06
CA LEU A 161 -23.64 6.96 5.41
C LEU A 161 -23.51 8.19 6.32
N PHE A 162 -22.53 9.05 6.07
CA PHE A 162 -22.20 10.19 6.94
C PHE A 162 -21.92 11.49 6.20
N SER A 163 -21.95 11.50 4.87
CA SER A 163 -21.68 12.68 4.06
C SER A 163 -22.58 12.77 2.83
N ARG A 164 -23.08 13.98 2.55
CA ARG A 164 -23.75 14.30 1.27
C ARG A 164 -22.77 14.70 0.17
N ASN A 165 -21.51 14.96 0.54
CA ASN A 165 -20.44 15.34 -0.39
C ASN A 165 -19.47 14.16 -0.51
N VAL A 166 -19.81 13.24 -1.41
CA VAL A 166 -18.94 12.11 -1.74
C VAL A 166 -17.81 12.60 -2.62
N GLN A 167 -16.59 12.29 -2.22
CA GLN A 167 -15.40 12.58 -3.00
C GLN A 167 -14.68 11.28 -3.28
N LEU A 168 -14.56 10.95 -4.56
CA LEU A 168 -13.76 9.83 -5.00
C LEU A 168 -12.35 10.32 -5.39
N PRO A 169 -11.30 9.66 -4.89
CA PRO A 169 -9.93 10.01 -5.20
C PRO A 169 -9.57 9.50 -6.59
N SER A 170 -9.24 10.43 -7.50
CA SER A 170 -8.72 10.08 -8.83
C SER A 170 -7.24 9.72 -8.76
N LEU A 171 -6.86 8.58 -9.32
CA LEU A 171 -5.46 8.24 -9.61
C LEU A 171 -4.96 8.82 -10.94
N GLU A 172 -5.86 9.28 -11.81
CA GLU A 172 -5.54 9.68 -13.19
C GLU A 172 -4.88 11.05 -13.29
N VAL A 173 -4.95 11.86 -12.24
CA VAL A 173 -4.28 13.16 -12.16
C VAL A 173 -3.17 13.09 -11.10
N PRO A 174 -1.99 12.50 -11.43
CA PRO A 174 -0.86 12.59 -10.53
C PRO A 174 -0.54 14.08 -10.32
N PRO A 175 -0.35 14.55 -9.07
CA PRO A 175 0.00 15.93 -8.83
C PRO A 175 1.28 16.25 -9.59
N ARG A 176 1.34 17.41 -10.27
CA ARG A 176 2.60 17.89 -10.86
C ARG A 176 3.56 18.12 -9.70
N PHE A 177 4.49 17.18 -9.48
CA PHE A 177 5.53 17.32 -8.46
C PHE A 177 6.54 18.37 -8.91
N SER A 178 6.19 19.66 -8.81
CA SER A 178 7.15 20.74 -8.96
C SER A 178 8.06 20.71 -7.73
N LYS A 179 9.20 20.00 -7.83
CA LYS A 179 10.28 19.95 -6.81
C LYS A 179 9.73 19.94 -5.36
N ILE A 180 8.70 19.15 -5.09
CA ILE A 180 8.38 18.83 -3.69
C ILE A 180 9.61 18.06 -3.22
N ASP A 181 10.28 18.62 -2.22
CA ASP A 181 11.49 18.09 -1.66
C ASP A 181 11.12 16.78 -0.93
N LEU A 182 10.98 15.69 -1.70
CA LEU A 182 10.64 14.34 -1.24
C LEU A 182 11.58 13.94 -0.10
N ARG A 183 12.83 14.44 -0.14
CA ARG A 183 13.80 14.32 0.93
C ARG A 183 13.30 14.99 2.20
N LYS A 184 12.84 16.25 2.21
CA LYS A 184 12.26 16.88 3.42
C LYS A 184 11.04 16.16 3.97
N MET A 185 10.21 15.54 3.14
CA MET A 185 9.03 14.79 3.61
C MET A 185 9.39 13.44 4.22
N VAL A 186 10.26 12.65 3.56
CA VAL A 186 10.79 11.40 4.12
C VAL A 186 11.64 11.69 5.36
N PHE A 187 12.42 12.78 5.36
CA PHE A 187 13.21 13.23 6.49
C PHE A 187 12.34 13.74 7.64
N ARG A 188 11.18 14.39 7.40
CA ARG A 188 10.18 14.69 8.45
C ARG A 188 9.52 13.45 9.03
N SER A 189 9.41 12.37 8.25
CA SER A 189 8.96 11.07 8.75
C SER A 189 10.06 10.37 9.56
N ARG A 190 11.34 10.45 9.13
CA ARG A 190 12.51 9.92 9.86
C ARG A 190 12.89 10.72 11.11
N LEU A 191 12.88 12.06 11.08
CA LEU A 191 13.09 12.93 12.24
C LEU A 191 12.03 12.71 13.33
N ARG A 192 10.78 12.41 12.94
CA ARG A 192 9.74 12.03 13.91
C ARG A 192 9.99 10.65 14.55
N LYS A 193 10.65 9.72 13.86
CA LYS A 193 11.15 8.45 14.43
C LYS A 193 12.34 8.71 15.39
N LEU A 194 13.27 9.60 15.03
CA LEU A 194 14.50 9.89 15.82
C LEU A 194 14.28 10.78 17.07
N THR A 195 13.40 11.79 16.99
CA THR A 195 13.05 12.66 18.12
C THR A 195 12.12 12.00 19.15
N SER A 196 11.71 10.75 18.92
CA SER A 196 10.91 9.94 19.85
C SER A 196 11.74 8.91 20.63
N GLY A 197 13.06 8.87 20.41
CA GLY A 197 14.01 7.97 21.10
C GLY A 197 14.78 8.62 22.25
N TYR A 198 14.58 9.91 22.50
CA TYR A 198 15.11 10.63 23.65
C TYR A 198 13.96 11.42 24.24
N PHE A 199 13.30 10.85 25.25
CA PHE A 199 12.48 11.42 26.33
C PHE A 199 11.55 10.34 26.86
#